data_AF-A0A2T2TD00-F1
#
_entry.id   AF-A0A2T2TD00-F1
#
_cell.length_a   1.000
_cell.length_b   1.000
_cell.length_c   1.000
_cell.angle_alpha   90.00
_cell.angle_beta   90.00
_cell.angle_gamma   90.00
#
_symmetry.space_group_name_H-M   'P 1'
#
loop_
_entity.id
_entity.type
_entity.pdbx_description
1 polymer ?
#
loop_
_entity_poly.entity_id
_entity_poly.type
_entity_poly.pdbx_seq_one_letter_code
_entity_poly.pdbx_strand_id
1 'polypeptide(L)'
;MNDLKRELDRRVDRLPEEHLREVLDFARSLARKKKPPDGPSVEEEIETIVQKVPDDAWKGVPADGAEEHDHYIYGTPKRNA
;
A
#
# COMPACT_ATOMS: atom_id res chain seq x y z
N MET A 1 28.75 2.12 -14.16
CA MET A 1 27.96 1.37 -13.15
C MET A 1 28.83 0.51 -12.21
N ASN A 2 29.99 0.02 -12.65
CA ASN A 2 30.86 -0.86 -11.84
C ASN A 2 31.80 -0.14 -10.86
N ASP A 3 32.00 1.18 -11.00
CA ASP A 3 32.99 1.91 -10.18
C ASP A 3 32.45 2.23 -8.78
N LEU A 4 31.16 2.54 -8.68
CA LEU A 4 30.48 2.75 -7.40
C LEU A 4 30.49 1.48 -6.55
N LYS A 5 30.24 0.31 -7.15
CA LYS A 5 30.29 -0.99 -6.45
C LYS A 5 31.70 -1.26 -5.92
N ARG A 6 32.73 -1.08 -6.75
CA ARG A 6 34.14 -1.26 -6.36
C ARG A 6 34.61 -0.28 -5.29
N GLU A 7 34.05 0.92 -5.24
CA GLU A 7 34.33 1.90 -4.18
C GLU A 7 33.63 1.54 -2.87
N LEU A 8 32.39 1.02 -2.95
CA LEU A 8 31.65 0.54 -1.80
C LEU A 8 32.34 -0.66 -1.15
N ASP A 9 32.73 -1.67 -1.93
CA ASP A 9 33.42 -2.87 -1.44
C ASP A 9 34.71 -2.48 -0.67
N ARG A 10 35.52 -1.57 -1.25
CA ARG A 10 36.75 -1.06 -0.61
C ARG A 10 36.51 -0.30 0.70
N ARG A 11 35.36 0.38 0.84
CA ARG A 11 35.01 1.10 2.07
C ARG A 11 34.49 0.14 3.13
N VAL A 12 33.65 -0.82 2.73
CA VAL A 12 33.09 -1.85 3.61
C VAL A 12 34.21 -2.68 4.23
N ASP A 13 35.23 -3.09 3.47
CA ASP A 13 36.37 -3.88 3.98
C ASP A 13 37.20 -3.18 5.08
N ARG A 14 37.08 -1.86 5.21
CA ARG A 14 37.85 -1.05 6.18
C ARG A 14 37.04 -0.65 7.41
N LEU A 15 35.75 -1.01 7.46
CA LEU A 15 34.87 -0.62 8.55
C LEU A 15 34.99 -1.59 9.74
N PRO A 16 34.89 -1.07 10.99
CA PRO A 16 34.69 -1.92 12.16
C PRO A 16 33.36 -2.69 12.08
N GLU A 17 33.28 -3.83 12.78
CA GLU A 17 32.11 -4.73 12.75
C GLU A 17 30.80 -4.04 13.17
N GLU A 18 30.85 -3.10 14.12
CA GLU A 18 29.68 -2.33 14.54
C GLU A 18 29.06 -1.52 13.37
N HIS A 19 29.91 -0.91 12.53
CA HIS A 19 29.48 -0.11 11.39
C HIS A 19 29.05 -1.00 10.22
N LEU A 20 29.65 -2.19 10.07
CA LEU A 20 29.21 -3.18 9.09
C LEU A 20 27.75 -3.61 9.32
N ARG A 21 27.35 -3.72 10.59
CA ARG A 21 25.97 -4.06 10.96
C ARG A 21 24.98 -2.97 10.52
N GLU A 22 25.32 -1.71 10.74
CA GLU A 22 24.49 -0.58 10.30
C GLU A 22 24.34 -0.52 8.78
N VAL A 23 25.44 -0.73 8.05
CA VAL A 23 25.41 -0.78 6.57
C VAL A 23 24.55 -1.94 6.08
N LEU A 24 24.63 -3.11 6.71
CA LEU A 24 23.83 -4.28 6.38
C LEU A 24 22.33 -4.02 6.60
N ASP A 25 21.98 -3.42 7.74
CA ASP A 25 20.58 -3.09 8.05
C ASP A 25 20.02 -2.00 7.14
N PHE A 26 20.85 -1.01 6.78
CA PHE A 26 20.49 -0.02 5.77
C PHE A 26 20.26 -0.66 4.39
N ALA A 27 21.16 -1.53 3.93
CA ALA A 27 21.00 -2.25 2.66
C ALA A 27 19.73 -3.11 2.63
N ARG A 28 19.41 -3.79 3.74
CA ARG A 28 18.13 -4.50 3.92
C ARG A 28 16.93 -3.56 3.84
N SER A 29 17.02 -2.38 4.45
CA SER A 29 15.93 -1.39 4.39
C SER A 29 15.68 -0.90 2.96
N LEU A 30 16.73 -0.69 2.17
CA LEU A 30 16.62 -0.30 0.76
C LEU A 30 15.99 -1.41 -0.08
N ALA A 31 16.36 -2.67 0.18
CA ALA A 31 15.74 -3.82 -0.48
C ALA A 31 14.25 -3.94 -0.14
N ARG A 32 13.88 -3.73 1.13
CA ARG A 32 12.48 -3.73 1.59
C ARG A 32 11.66 -2.60 0.98
N LYS A 33 12.21 -1.37 0.90
CA LYS A 33 11.54 -0.22 0.26
C LYS A 33 11.24 -0.45 -1.22
N LYS A 34 12.06 -1.25 -1.91
CA LYS A 34 11.85 -1.61 -3.32
C LYS A 34 10.90 -2.78 -3.50
N LYS A 35 10.78 -3.65 -2.48
CA LYS A 35 9.85 -4.76 -2.54
C LYS A 35 8.45 -4.17 -2.35
N PRO A 36 7.51 -4.34 -3.30
CA PRO A 36 6.11 -4.17 -2.95
C PRO A 36 5.81 -5.05 -1.72
N PRO A 37 4.90 -4.65 -0.84
CA PRO A 37 4.51 -5.49 0.30
C PRO A 37 4.24 -6.92 -0.16
N ASP A 38 4.60 -7.91 0.67
CA ASP A 38 4.28 -9.30 0.37
C ASP A 38 2.76 -9.47 0.40
N GLY A 39 2.13 -9.47 -0.77
CA GLY A 39 0.67 -9.61 -0.94
C GLY A 39 0.10 -8.65 -1.99
N PRO A 40 -1.20 -8.81 -2.33
CA PRO A 40 -1.90 -7.86 -3.17
C PRO A 40 -1.95 -6.48 -2.50
N SER A 41 -2.01 -5.43 -3.31
CA SER A 41 -2.30 -4.08 -2.84
C SER A 41 -3.72 -4.01 -2.27
N VAL A 42 -4.01 -2.94 -1.52
CA VAL A 42 -5.36 -2.70 -1.00
C VAL A 42 -6.37 -2.60 -2.15
N GLU A 43 -5.97 -1.98 -3.25
CA GLU A 43 -6.78 -1.86 -4.47
C GLU A 43 -7.04 -3.23 -5.12
N GLU A 44 -6.03 -4.08 -5.23
CA GLU A 44 -6.16 -5.45 -5.77
C GLU A 44 -7.08 -6.33 -4.88
N GLU A 45 -7.00 -6.16 -3.56
CA GLU A 45 -7.88 -6.85 -2.62
C GLU A 45 -9.34 -6.34 -2.73
N ILE A 46 -9.53 -5.02 -2.84
CA ILE A 46 -10.86 -4.43 -3.06
C ILE A 46 -11.47 -4.93 -4.37
N GLU A 47 -10.70 -4.91 -5.47
CA GLU A 47 -11.16 -5.42 -6.76
C GLU A 47 -11.59 -6.89 -6.65
N THR A 48 -10.80 -7.71 -5.97
CA THR A 48 -11.10 -9.13 -5.73
C THR A 48 -12.40 -9.32 -4.94
N ILE A 49 -12.72 -8.44 -4.00
CA ILE A 49 -13.97 -8.47 -3.22
C ILE A 49 -15.15 -8.01 -4.10
N VAL A 50 -15.00 -6.89 -4.81
CA VAL A 50 -16.04 -6.30 -5.65
C VAL A 50 -16.47 -7.28 -6.75
N GLN A 51 -15.53 -7.99 -7.39
CA GLN A 51 -15.83 -8.99 -8.43
C GLN A 51 -16.69 -10.17 -7.94
N LYS A 52 -16.74 -10.43 -6.62
CA LYS A 52 -17.58 -11.50 -6.04
C LYS A 52 -19.02 -11.06 -5.80
N VAL A 53 -19.33 -9.77 -5.93
CA VAL A 53 -20.66 -9.20 -5.69
C VAL A 53 -21.45 -9.18 -7.00
N PRO A 54 -22.65 -9.78 -7.07
CA PRO A 54 -23.49 -9.74 -8.28
C PRO A 54 -23.91 -8.31 -8.65
N ASP A 55 -24.03 -8.03 -9.95
CA ASP A 55 -24.45 -6.72 -10.47
C ASP A 55 -25.77 -6.21 -9.88
N ASP A 56 -26.73 -7.12 -9.65
CA ASP A 56 -28.03 -6.79 -9.07
C ASP A 56 -27.94 -6.29 -7.62
N ALA A 57 -26.91 -6.68 -6.86
CA ALA A 57 -26.72 -6.22 -5.49
C ALA A 57 -26.32 -4.73 -5.44
N TRP A 58 -25.69 -4.22 -6.49
CA TRP A 58 -25.31 -2.82 -6.61
C TRP A 58 -26.50 -1.89 -6.87
N LYS A 59 -27.64 -2.40 -7.35
CA LYS A 59 -28.85 -1.59 -7.59
C LYS A 59 -29.42 -0.94 -6.32
N GLY A 60 -29.17 -1.54 -5.16
CA GLY A 60 -29.60 -1.01 -3.87
C GLY A 60 -28.59 -0.08 -3.20
N VAL A 61 -27.38 0.05 -3.76
CA VAL A 61 -26.32 0.87 -3.18
C VAL A 61 -26.50 2.32 -3.58
N PRO A 62 -26.50 3.27 -2.62
CA PRO A 62 -26.55 4.68 -2.93
C PRO A 62 -25.38 5.17 -3.79
N ALA A 63 -25.67 6.00 -4.80
CA ALA A 63 -24.64 6.57 -5.68
C ALA A 63 -23.67 7.51 -4.96
N ASP A 64 -24.08 8.08 -3.84
CA ASP A 64 -23.26 8.94 -2.97
C ASP A 64 -22.57 8.13 -1.85
N GLY A 65 -22.50 6.80 -1.96
CA GLY A 65 -21.84 5.96 -0.95
C GLY A 65 -22.50 6.02 0.43
N ALA A 66 -23.77 6.43 0.50
CA ALA A 66 -24.52 6.65 1.71
C ALA A 66 -24.06 7.86 2.55
N GLU A 67 -23.39 8.86 1.98
CA GLU A 67 -22.98 10.09 2.69
C GLU A 67 -24.15 10.74 3.49
N GLU A 68 -25.36 10.66 2.96
CA GLU A 68 -26.60 11.18 3.58
C GLU A 68 -27.31 10.10 4.42
N HIS A 69 -26.67 9.61 5.48
CA HIS A 69 -27.20 8.50 6.31
C HIS A 69 -28.66 8.68 6.76
N ASP A 70 -29.04 9.87 7.22
CA ASP A 70 -30.41 10.13 7.70
C ASP A 70 -31.46 9.89 6.62
N HIS A 71 -31.13 10.23 5.36
CA HIS A 71 -32.00 9.99 4.23
C HIS A 71 -32.20 8.48 4.00
N TYR A 72 -31.13 7.69 4.03
CA TYR A 72 -31.20 6.25 3.76
C TYR A 72 -31.75 5.42 4.93
N ILE A 73 -31.57 5.89 6.17
CA ILE A 73 -32.03 5.18 7.38
C ILE A 73 -33.46 5.61 7.75
N TYR A 74 -33.76 6.91 7.69
CA TYR A 74 -35.02 7.48 8.20
C TYR A 74 -35.91 8.09 7.12
N GLY A 75 -35.46 8.18 5.86
CA GLY A 75 -36.24 8.78 4.78
C GLY A 75 -36.33 10.31 4.84
N THR A 76 -35.44 10.97 5.58
CA THR A 76 -35.39 12.44 5.60
C THR A 76 -34.97 13.00 4.23
N PRO A 77 -35.32 14.26 3.89
CA PRO A 77 -34.82 14.89 2.67
C PRO A 77 -33.28 14.94 2.64
N LYS A 78 -32.66 14.73 1.47
CA LYS A 78 -31.21 14.94 1.32
C LYS A 78 -30.85 16.39 1.59
N ARG A 79 -29.72 16.63 2.23
CA ARG A 79 -29.23 17.97 2.58
C ARG A 79 -28.85 18.80 1.35
N ASN A 80 -28.44 18.13 0.26
CA ASN A 80 -27.97 18.73 -0.98
C ASN A 80 -28.91 18.45 -2.17
N ALA A 81 -30.21 18.23 -1.91
CA ALA A 81 -31.22 17.98 -2.95
C ALA A 81 -31.49 19.20 -3.85
#